data_AF-A0A373V8T7-F1
#
_entry.id   AF-A0A373V8T7-F1
#
_cell.length_a   1.000
_cell.length_b   1.000
_cell.length_c   1.000
_cell.angle_alpha   90.00
_cell.angle_beta   90.00
_cell.angle_gamma   90.00
#
_symmetry.space_group_name_H-M   'P 1'
#
loop_
_entity.id
_entity.type
_entity.pdbx_description
1 polymer ?
#
loop_
_entity_poly.entity_id
_entity_poly.type
_entity_poly.pdbx_seq_one_letter_code
_entity_poly.pdbx_strand_id
1 'polypeptide(L)'
;MAKRIITISREFGSGGRFIGEEVAKKLGIAYYDKDIINQIAEESGLSPDYIQESAELSPKKGILAYALAGRDITGKSVEDMVYEVQRKVILELAEKEPCVIIGRNADFILKDRDDVLNVFIHGNMPEKMKRICQLYNVSEQDAVKMMTDTDKRRMTNYNFYTDQRWGKASNYTLCLNSSQLGYDKCEEIIMECVK
;
A
#
# COMPACT_ATOMS: atom_id res chain seq x y z
N MET A 1 20.91 12.76 -1.12
CA MET A 1 21.25 11.45 -0.54
C MET A 1 20.63 10.38 -1.43
N ALA A 2 21.32 9.25 -1.64
CA ALA A 2 20.73 8.15 -2.40
C ALA A 2 19.46 7.66 -1.72
N LYS A 3 18.38 7.46 -2.48
CA LYS A 3 17.13 6.95 -1.93
C LYS A 3 17.30 5.46 -1.64
N ARG A 4 17.07 5.04 -0.39
CA ARG A 4 17.20 3.65 0.04
C ARG A 4 15.87 2.90 0.02
N ILE A 5 14.78 3.63 0.24
CA ILE A 5 13.45 3.05 0.42
C ILE A 5 12.52 3.62 -0.64
N ILE A 6 11.75 2.76 -1.28
CA ILE A 6 10.71 3.15 -2.23
C ILE A 6 9.37 2.69 -1.67
N THR A 7 8.45 3.61 -1.44
CA THR A 7 7.08 3.25 -1.06
C THR A 7 6.17 3.38 -2.27
N ILE A 8 5.27 2.43 -2.47
CA ILE A 8 4.32 2.44 -3.59
C ILE A 8 2.90 2.30 -3.06
N SER A 9 2.19 3.43 -3.03
CA SER A 9 0.73 3.47 -2.92
C SER A 9 0.09 3.33 -4.30
N ARG A 10 -1.11 2.75 -4.38
CA ARG A 10 -1.68 2.36 -5.68
C ARG A 10 -3.19 2.19 -5.71
N GLU A 11 -3.80 2.58 -6.82
CA GLU A 11 -5.18 2.17 -7.15
C GLU A 11 -5.25 0.68 -7.49
N PHE A 12 -6.39 0.05 -7.24
CA PHE A 12 -6.63 -1.34 -7.58
C PHE A 12 -6.70 -1.52 -9.10
N GLY A 13 -6.01 -2.53 -9.62
CA GLY A 13 -5.88 -2.75 -11.07
C GLY A 13 -4.89 -1.82 -11.78
N SER A 14 -4.25 -0.86 -11.09
CA SER A 14 -3.25 0.04 -11.71
C SER A 14 -1.94 -0.65 -12.10
N GLY A 15 -1.63 -1.79 -11.50
CA GLY A 15 -0.36 -2.47 -11.73
C GLY A 15 0.77 -2.10 -10.79
N GLY A 16 0.55 -1.20 -9.82
CA GLY A 16 1.61 -0.74 -8.91
C GLY A 16 2.36 -1.86 -8.18
N ARG A 17 1.70 -3.01 -7.92
CA ARG A 17 2.35 -4.21 -7.37
C ARG A 17 3.43 -4.76 -8.30
N PHE A 18 3.08 -5.00 -9.56
CA PHE A 18 4.00 -5.56 -10.56
C PHE A 18 5.16 -4.60 -10.86
N ILE A 19 4.85 -3.30 -10.97
CA ILE A 19 5.87 -2.25 -11.16
C ILE A 19 6.85 -2.27 -9.98
N GLY A 20 6.35 -2.32 -8.74
CA GLY A 20 7.21 -2.34 -7.55
C GLY A 20 8.10 -3.58 -7.45
N GLU A 21 7.55 -4.75 -7.79
CA GLU A 21 8.29 -6.01 -7.81
C GLU A 21 9.43 -6.00 -8.84
N GLU A 22 9.15 -5.55 -10.07
CA GLU A 22 10.17 -5.45 -11.11
C GLU A 22 11.21 -4.35 -10.80
N VAL A 23 10.82 -3.22 -10.19
CA VAL A 23 11.77 -2.21 -9.70
C VAL A 23 12.70 -2.80 -8.64
N ALA A 24 12.15 -3.50 -7.64
CA ALA A 24 12.96 -4.11 -6.58
C ALA A 24 13.98 -5.10 -7.15
N LYS A 25 13.53 -5.95 -8.07
CA LYS A 25 14.35 -6.94 -8.77
C LYS A 25 15.46 -6.29 -9.60
N LYS A 26 15.13 -5.25 -10.38
CA LYS A 26 16.12 -4.54 -11.22
C LYS A 26 17.17 -3.79 -10.41
N LEU A 27 16.78 -3.26 -9.24
CA LEU A 27 17.70 -2.58 -8.31
C LEU A 27 18.46 -3.56 -7.39
N GLY A 28 18.06 -4.82 -7.33
CA GLY A 28 18.66 -5.82 -6.43
C GLY A 28 18.37 -5.54 -4.95
N ILE A 29 17.19 -5.00 -4.63
CA ILE A 29 16.77 -4.64 -3.27
C ILE A 29 15.56 -5.47 -2.83
N ALA A 30 15.27 -5.49 -1.52
CA ALA A 30 14.18 -6.29 -0.99
C ALA A 30 12.80 -5.78 -1.46
N TYR A 31 11.81 -6.66 -1.53
CA TYR A 31 10.44 -6.35 -1.93
C TYR A 31 9.46 -6.82 -0.85
N TYR A 32 8.66 -5.89 -0.32
CA TYR A 32 7.71 -6.15 0.76
C TYR A 32 6.28 -5.81 0.33
N ASP A 33 5.45 -6.86 0.17
CA ASP A 33 4.01 -6.77 -0.09
C ASP A 33 3.25 -7.77 0.78
N LYS A 34 3.39 -9.06 0.49
CA LYS A 34 2.79 -10.14 1.29
C LYS A 34 3.67 -10.58 2.46
N ASP A 35 4.99 -10.57 2.30
CA ASP A 35 5.89 -11.10 3.33
C ASP A 35 5.85 -10.28 4.62
N ILE A 36 5.57 -8.98 4.52
CA ILE A 36 5.35 -8.11 5.68
C ILE A 36 4.11 -8.53 6.50
N ILE A 37 3.12 -9.18 5.88
CA ILE A 37 1.92 -9.69 6.58
C ILE A 37 2.30 -10.77 7.58
N ASN A 38 3.20 -11.67 7.17
CA ASN A 38 3.61 -12.77 8.02
C ASN A 38 4.39 -12.27 9.23
N GLN A 39 5.29 -11.28 9.03
CA GLN A 39 5.97 -10.63 10.15
C GLN A 39 5.00 -9.91 11.10
N ILE A 40 4.05 -9.15 10.56
CA ILE A 40 3.04 -8.47 11.38
C ILE A 40 2.17 -9.50 12.13
N ALA A 41 1.81 -10.61 11.49
CA ALA A 41 1.02 -11.68 12.10
C ALA A 41 1.78 -12.35 13.24
N GLU A 42 3.05 -12.68 13.04
CA GLU A 42 3.92 -13.26 14.05
C GLU A 42 4.09 -12.33 15.26
N GLU A 43 4.35 -11.04 15.04
CA GLU A 43 4.53 -10.06 16.13
C GLU A 43 3.23 -9.71 16.87
N SER A 44 2.10 -9.67 16.17
CA SER A 44 0.80 -9.35 16.78
C SER A 44 0.10 -10.54 17.41
N GLY A 45 0.54 -11.77 17.12
CA GLY A 45 -0.11 -13.01 17.54
C GLY A 45 -1.45 -13.26 16.83
N LEU A 46 -1.74 -12.56 15.74
CA LEU A 46 -2.96 -12.67 14.95
C LEU A 46 -2.74 -13.50 13.68
N SER A 47 -3.82 -14.00 13.08
CA SER A 47 -3.69 -14.78 11.84
C SER A 47 -3.28 -13.89 10.65
N PRO A 48 -2.46 -14.40 9.71
CA PRO A 48 -2.12 -13.68 8.49
C PRO A 48 -3.35 -13.20 7.70
N ASP A 49 -4.42 -13.99 7.66
CA ASP A 49 -5.69 -13.62 7.01
C ASP A 49 -6.34 -12.40 7.67
N TYR A 50 -6.31 -12.32 9.01
CA TYR A 50 -6.83 -11.17 9.73
C TYR A 50 -5.97 -9.93 9.46
N ILE A 51 -4.64 -10.06 9.44
CA ILE A 51 -3.72 -8.96 9.11
C ILE A 51 -3.90 -8.48 7.67
N GLN A 52 -4.03 -9.39 6.69
CA GLN A 52 -4.29 -9.06 5.29
C GLN A 52 -5.54 -8.17 5.14
N GLU A 53 -6.61 -8.47 5.89
CA GLU A 53 -7.88 -7.74 5.84
C GLU A 53 -7.90 -6.43 6.62
N SER A 54 -7.11 -6.31 7.70
CA SER A 54 -7.11 -5.15 8.61
C SER A 54 -5.99 -4.14 8.33
N ALA A 55 -4.83 -4.61 7.88
CA ALA A 55 -3.60 -3.82 7.80
C ALA A 55 -3.43 -3.09 6.45
N GLU A 56 -4.04 -3.62 5.37
CA GLU A 56 -4.13 -2.91 4.07
C GLU A 56 -5.45 -2.18 3.84
N LEU A 57 -6.50 -2.52 4.60
CA LEU A 57 -7.86 -2.14 4.28
C LEU A 57 -8.61 -1.80 5.58
N SER A 58 -9.48 -0.80 5.53
CA SER A 58 -10.35 -0.52 6.68
C SER A 58 -11.27 -1.73 6.92
N PRO A 59 -11.76 -1.93 8.17
CA PRO A 59 -12.77 -2.94 8.46
C PRO A 59 -13.92 -2.84 7.46
N LYS A 60 -14.42 -3.98 6.96
CA LYS A 60 -15.49 -4.03 5.93
C LYS A 60 -16.74 -3.23 6.34
N LYS A 61 -16.93 -2.98 7.64
CA LYS A 61 -18.08 -2.27 8.21
C LYS A 61 -17.90 -0.74 8.35
N GLY A 62 -16.78 -0.17 7.91
CA GLY A 62 -16.54 1.28 7.85
C GLY A 62 -16.27 1.97 9.20
N ILE A 63 -16.11 3.31 9.17
CA ILE A 63 -15.74 4.15 10.33
C ILE A 63 -16.70 3.97 11.51
N LEU A 64 -18.01 3.82 11.25
CA LEU A 64 -19.00 3.66 12.31
C LEU A 64 -18.82 2.35 13.10
N ALA A 65 -18.52 1.24 12.42
CA ALA A 65 -18.26 -0.02 13.10
C ALA A 65 -16.92 -0.02 13.85
N TYR A 66 -15.93 0.72 13.34
CA TYR A 66 -14.69 0.97 14.08
C TYR A 66 -14.95 1.74 15.38
N ALA A 67 -15.80 2.78 15.33
CA ALA A 67 -16.16 3.55 16.51
C ALA A 67 -16.81 2.68 17.60
N LEU A 68 -17.47 1.59 17.19
CA LEU A 68 -18.12 0.60 18.06
C LEU A 68 -17.26 -0.64 18.33
N ALA A 69 -15.99 -0.66 17.88
CA ALA A 69 -15.08 -1.75 18.16
C ALA A 69 -14.81 -1.86 19.67
N GLY A 70 -14.68 -3.10 20.16
CA GLY A 70 -14.30 -3.34 21.55
C GLY A 70 -12.93 -2.73 21.82
N ARG A 71 -12.84 -1.93 22.89
CA ARG A 71 -11.61 -1.26 23.31
C ARG A 71 -11.04 -1.96 24.53
N ASP A 72 -9.72 -2.05 24.59
CA ASP A 72 -9.02 -2.49 25.79
C ASP A 72 -9.06 -1.40 26.89
N ILE A 73 -8.42 -1.69 28.02
CA ILE A 73 -8.32 -0.76 29.16
C ILE A 73 -7.59 0.56 28.84
N THR A 74 -6.84 0.60 27.73
CA THR A 74 -6.14 1.80 27.24
C THR A 74 -6.95 2.56 26.19
N GLY A 75 -8.13 2.05 25.82
CA GLY A 75 -8.99 2.64 24.79
C GLY A 75 -8.62 2.21 23.37
N LYS A 76 -7.70 1.26 23.18
CA LYS A 76 -7.25 0.79 21.87
C LYS A 76 -8.13 -0.36 21.37
N SER A 77 -8.46 -0.32 20.09
CA SER A 77 -9.08 -1.44 19.38
C SER A 77 -8.02 -2.46 18.94
N VAL A 78 -8.46 -3.65 18.50
CA VAL A 78 -7.55 -4.65 17.91
C VAL A 78 -6.91 -4.09 16.63
N GLU A 79 -7.67 -3.31 15.87
CA GLU A 79 -7.19 -2.64 14.67
C GLU A 79 -6.12 -1.58 14.97
N ASP A 80 -6.24 -0.83 16.08
CA ASP A 80 -5.19 0.08 16.56
C ASP A 80 -3.90 -0.70 16.86
N MET A 81 -3.99 -1.85 17.54
CA MET A 81 -2.83 -2.70 17.83
C MET A 81 -2.18 -3.23 16.54
N VAL A 82 -2.97 -3.69 15.57
CA VAL A 82 -2.45 -4.12 14.26
C VAL A 82 -1.71 -2.98 13.56
N TYR A 83 -2.27 -1.77 13.58
CA TYR A 83 -1.63 -0.62 12.97
C TYR A 83 -0.30 -0.25 13.66
N GLU A 84 -0.24 -0.33 15.00
CA GLU A 84 0.99 -0.09 15.75
C GLU A 84 2.08 -1.12 15.45
N VAL A 85 1.72 -2.42 15.37
CA VAL A 85 2.65 -3.47 14.96
C VAL A 85 3.11 -3.27 13.52
N GLN A 86 2.19 -2.96 12.59
CA GLN A 86 2.55 -2.65 11.21
C GLN A 86 3.53 -1.47 11.12
N ARG A 87 3.28 -0.39 11.89
CA ARG A 87 4.16 0.77 11.93
C ARG A 87 5.56 0.38 12.41
N LYS A 88 5.65 -0.42 13.46
CA LYS A 88 6.91 -0.94 13.99
C LYS A 88 7.67 -1.76 12.94
N VAL A 89 7.01 -2.74 12.32
CA VAL A 89 7.62 -3.60 11.28
C VAL A 89 8.13 -2.76 10.10
N ILE A 90 7.35 -1.79 9.60
CA ILE A 90 7.79 -0.93 8.47
C ILE A 90 9.04 -0.13 8.83
N LEU A 91 9.12 0.40 10.05
CA LEU A 91 10.30 1.13 10.52
C LEU A 91 11.54 0.23 10.61
N GLU A 92 11.38 -0.99 11.14
CA GLU A 92 12.48 -1.96 11.25
C GLU A 92 12.99 -2.42 9.89
N LEU A 93 12.09 -2.69 8.93
CA LEU A 93 12.46 -3.04 7.56
C LEU A 93 13.23 -1.91 6.87
N ALA A 94 12.81 -0.65 7.08
CA ALA A 94 13.48 0.51 6.51
C ALA A 94 14.90 0.74 7.08
N GLU A 95 15.16 0.34 8.33
CA GLU A 95 16.50 0.35 8.91
C GLU A 95 17.37 -0.81 8.42
N LYS A 96 16.75 -1.99 8.27
CA LYS A 96 17.45 -3.25 7.96
C LYS A 96 18.14 -3.23 6.61
N GLU A 97 17.43 -2.92 5.54
CA GLU A 97 17.96 -3.04 4.17
C GLU A 97 17.23 -2.11 3.17
N PRO A 98 17.88 -1.72 2.06
CA PRO A 98 17.19 -1.06 0.95
C PRO A 98 16.02 -1.92 0.45
N CYS A 99 14.87 -1.30 0.20
CA CYS A 99 13.67 -2.06 -0.17
C CYS A 99 12.59 -1.24 -0.89
N VAL A 100 11.67 -1.97 -1.52
CA VAL A 100 10.39 -1.48 -2.03
C VAL A 100 9.27 -1.99 -1.11
N ILE A 101 8.42 -1.08 -0.61
CA ILE A 101 7.28 -1.41 0.27
C ILE A 101 5.96 -1.03 -0.42
N ILE A 102 5.02 -1.97 -0.50
CA ILE A 102 3.72 -1.76 -1.15
C ILE A 102 2.63 -1.40 -0.14
N GLY A 103 2.04 -0.22 -0.28
CA GLY A 103 0.87 0.24 0.47
C GLY A 103 1.11 0.44 1.98
N ARG A 104 0.14 0.02 2.80
CA ARG A 104 0.23 -0.02 4.28
C ARG A 104 0.55 1.31 4.97
N ASN A 105 0.17 2.41 4.32
CA ASN A 105 0.48 3.78 4.75
C ASN A 105 2.00 4.01 4.92
N ALA A 106 2.84 3.21 4.25
CA ALA A 106 4.30 3.29 4.39
C ALA A 106 4.84 4.67 4.00
N ASP A 107 4.22 5.32 3.01
CA ASP A 107 4.55 6.70 2.60
C ASP A 107 4.40 7.69 3.76
N PHE A 108 3.37 7.50 4.59
CA PHE A 108 3.11 8.34 5.76
C PHE A 108 3.94 7.93 6.98
N ILE A 109 4.08 6.62 7.21
CA ILE A 109 4.86 6.08 8.35
C ILE A 109 6.32 6.51 8.26
N LEU A 110 6.86 6.58 7.03
CA LEU A 110 8.24 6.93 6.75
C LEU A 110 8.41 8.42 6.35
N LYS A 111 7.40 9.27 6.54
CA LYS A 111 7.39 10.66 6.05
C LYS A 111 8.51 11.56 6.58
N ASP A 112 9.04 11.25 7.77
CA ASP A 112 10.07 12.04 8.44
C ASP A 112 11.50 11.59 8.03
N ARG A 113 11.62 10.70 7.05
CA ARG A 113 12.90 10.22 6.51
C ARG A 113 13.24 10.90 5.19
N ASP A 114 14.51 11.26 5.02
CA ASP A 114 15.01 11.92 3.80
C ASP A 114 15.43 10.93 2.70
N ASP A 115 15.59 9.65 3.02
CA ASP A 115 16.05 8.59 2.12
C ASP A 115 14.93 7.77 1.46
N VAL A 116 13.70 8.31 1.48
CA VAL A 116 12.49 7.65 0.93
C VAL A 116 12.05 8.31 -0.38
N LEU A 117 11.65 7.49 -1.35
CA LEU A 117 10.94 7.90 -2.56
C LEU A 117 9.49 7.41 -2.48
N ASN A 118 8.54 8.34 -2.37
CA ASN A 118 7.11 8.01 -2.27
C ASN A 118 6.45 8.07 -3.66
N VAL A 119 5.89 6.95 -4.11
CA VAL A 119 5.29 6.81 -5.44
C VAL A 119 3.82 6.42 -5.32
N PHE A 120 2.97 7.08 -6.11
CA PHE A 120 1.57 6.71 -6.29
C PHE A 120 1.33 6.24 -7.73
N ILE A 121 0.85 5.00 -7.89
CA ILE A 121 0.51 4.43 -9.20
C ILE A 121 -1.01 4.41 -9.38
N HIS A 122 -1.47 5.06 -10.45
CA HIS A 122 -2.88 5.11 -10.82
C HIS A 122 -3.06 4.71 -12.29
N GLY A 123 -4.31 4.57 -12.74
CA GLY A 123 -4.58 4.18 -14.12
C GLY A 123 -5.97 4.55 -14.61
N ASN A 124 -6.13 4.55 -15.94
CA ASN A 124 -7.40 4.79 -16.60
C ASN A 124 -8.34 3.61 -16.35
N MET A 125 -9.61 3.89 -16.08
CA MET A 125 -10.61 2.87 -15.74
C MET A 125 -10.63 1.69 -16.73
N PRO A 126 -10.70 1.88 -18.07
CA PRO A 126 -10.79 0.75 -19.00
C PRO A 126 -9.63 -0.23 -18.91
N GLU A 127 -8.41 0.28 -18.75
CA GLU A 127 -7.20 -0.55 -18.62
C GLU A 127 -7.14 -1.27 -17.28
N LYS A 128 -7.51 -0.59 -16.18
CA LYS A 128 -7.60 -1.22 -14.86
C LYS A 128 -8.65 -2.32 -14.86
N MET A 129 -9.81 -2.08 -15.45
CA MET A 129 -10.91 -3.05 -15.56
C MET A 129 -10.50 -4.27 -16.38
N LYS A 130 -9.97 -4.07 -17.59
CA LYS A 130 -9.48 -5.15 -18.45
C LYS A 130 -8.49 -6.05 -17.72
N ARG A 131 -7.55 -5.44 -16.99
CA ARG A 131 -6.56 -6.16 -16.18
C ARG A 131 -7.19 -6.96 -15.05
N ILE A 132 -8.14 -6.39 -14.32
CA ILE A 132 -8.84 -7.08 -13.23
C ILE A 132 -9.63 -8.27 -13.78
N CYS A 133 -10.38 -8.09 -14.88
CA CYS A 133 -11.11 -9.18 -15.53
C CYS A 133 -10.18 -10.33 -15.91
N GLN A 134 -9.00 -10.03 -16.46
CA GLN A 134 -8.00 -11.03 -16.83
C GLN A 134 -7.37 -11.73 -15.63
N LEU A 135 -6.96 -10.99 -14.60
CA LEU A 135 -6.26 -11.55 -13.44
C LEU A 135 -7.17 -12.37 -12.53
N TYR A 136 -8.43 -11.97 -12.38
CA TYR A 136 -9.37 -12.57 -11.44
C TYR A 136 -10.44 -13.43 -12.12
N ASN A 137 -10.47 -13.47 -13.45
CA ASN A 137 -11.47 -14.18 -14.25
C ASN A 137 -12.91 -13.80 -13.86
N VAL A 138 -13.19 -12.50 -13.85
CA VAL A 138 -14.47 -11.91 -13.43
C VAL A 138 -15.10 -11.06 -14.54
N SER A 139 -16.39 -10.75 -14.39
CA SER A 139 -17.10 -9.84 -15.30
C SER A 139 -16.61 -8.39 -15.16
N GLU A 140 -16.88 -7.55 -16.16
CA GLU A 140 -16.59 -6.11 -16.09
C GLU A 140 -17.30 -5.44 -14.90
N GLN A 141 -18.55 -5.83 -14.65
CA GLN A 141 -19.34 -5.32 -13.53
C GLN A 141 -18.68 -5.66 -12.18
N ASP A 142 -18.23 -6.91 -12.02
CA ASP A 142 -17.53 -7.35 -10.82
C ASP A 142 -16.17 -6.66 -10.68
N ALA A 143 -15.44 -6.46 -11.78
CA ALA A 143 -14.16 -5.75 -11.78
C ALA A 143 -14.31 -4.29 -11.31
N VAL A 144 -15.33 -3.57 -11.78
CA VAL A 144 -15.65 -2.20 -11.34
C VAL A 144 -16.00 -2.17 -9.85
N LYS A 145 -16.78 -3.16 -9.37
CA LYS A 145 -17.12 -3.29 -7.96
C LYS A 145 -15.87 -3.55 -7.11
N MET A 146 -15.02 -4.51 -7.50
CA MET A 146 -13.76 -4.81 -6.82
C MET A 146 -12.84 -3.59 -6.72
N MET A 147 -12.74 -2.81 -7.80
CA MET A 147 -11.94 -1.58 -7.84
C MET A 147 -12.48 -0.55 -6.86
N THR A 148 -13.78 -0.26 -6.93
CA THR A 148 -14.45 0.72 -6.07
C THR A 148 -14.34 0.33 -4.60
N ASP A 149 -14.62 -0.92 -4.26
CA ASP A 149 -14.58 -1.42 -2.89
C ASP A 149 -13.16 -1.41 -2.32
N THR A 150 -12.17 -1.85 -3.10
CA THR A 150 -10.77 -1.89 -2.66
C THR A 150 -10.20 -0.50 -2.47
N ASP A 151 -10.38 0.40 -3.44
CA ASP A 151 -9.85 1.77 -3.35
C ASP A 151 -10.55 2.57 -2.25
N LYS A 152 -11.86 2.37 -2.04
CA LYS A 152 -12.59 2.96 -0.92
C LYS A 152 -12.06 2.49 0.42
N ARG A 153 -11.75 1.21 0.57
CA ARG A 153 -11.18 0.65 1.80
C ARG A 153 -9.76 1.15 2.07
N ARG A 154 -8.92 1.27 1.04
CA ARG A 154 -7.57 1.87 1.14
C ARG A 154 -7.66 3.34 1.56
N MET A 155 -8.51 4.11 0.89
CA MET A 155 -8.75 5.52 1.23
C MET A 155 -9.27 5.68 2.66
N THR A 156 -10.20 4.83 3.09
CA THR A 156 -10.76 4.89 4.45
C THR A 156 -9.70 4.58 5.50
N ASN A 157 -8.89 3.54 5.29
CA ASN A 157 -7.78 3.20 6.18
C ASN A 157 -6.77 4.36 6.28
N TYR A 158 -6.33 4.87 5.13
CA TYR A 158 -5.36 5.95 5.05
C TYR A 158 -5.87 7.23 5.73
N ASN A 159 -7.08 7.68 5.42
CA ASN A 159 -7.66 8.87 6.05
C ASN A 159 -7.96 8.69 7.55
N PHE A 160 -8.07 7.44 8.03
CA PHE A 160 -8.31 7.16 9.44
C PHE A 160 -7.01 7.27 10.25
N TYR A 161 -5.91 6.70 9.74
CA TYR A 161 -4.62 6.67 10.43
C TYR A 161 -3.69 7.84 10.10
N THR A 162 -4.05 8.67 9.13
CA THR A 162 -3.28 9.84 8.69
C THR A 162 -4.16 11.06 8.65
N ASP A 163 -3.55 12.25 8.75
CA ASP A 163 -4.19 13.54 8.50
C ASP A 163 -4.19 13.91 7.00
N GLN A 164 -3.89 12.95 6.13
CA GLN A 164 -3.70 13.14 4.71
C GLN A 164 -4.82 12.47 3.89
N ARG A 165 -5.01 12.96 2.66
CA ARG A 165 -5.96 12.38 1.70
C ARG A 165 -5.24 11.40 0.77
N TRP A 166 -5.67 10.15 0.78
CA TRP A 166 -5.12 9.12 -0.13
C TRP A 166 -5.23 9.53 -1.60
N GLY A 167 -4.15 9.34 -2.37
CA GLY A 167 -4.10 9.71 -3.79
C GLY A 167 -3.96 11.21 -4.07
N LYS A 168 -3.82 12.07 -3.05
CA LYS A 168 -3.51 13.49 -3.26
C LYS A 168 -2.06 13.63 -3.71
N ALA A 169 -1.85 14.22 -4.89
CA ALA A 169 -0.53 14.29 -5.52
C ALA A 169 0.57 14.88 -4.61
N SER A 170 0.24 15.89 -3.79
CA SER A 170 1.19 16.53 -2.87
C SER A 170 1.72 15.64 -1.75
N ASN A 171 1.15 14.45 -1.53
CA ASN A 171 1.64 13.50 -0.53
C ASN A 171 2.79 12.63 -1.08
N TYR A 172 2.96 12.60 -2.39
CA TYR A 172 3.89 11.70 -3.08
C TYR A 172 4.94 12.51 -3.84
N THR A 173 6.12 11.93 -4.01
CA THR A 173 7.16 12.49 -4.88
C THR A 173 6.78 12.31 -6.34
N LEU A 174 6.22 11.14 -6.68
CA LEU A 174 5.79 10.79 -8.03
C LEU A 174 4.36 10.29 -8.03
N CYS A 175 3.56 10.75 -8.99
CA CYS A 175 2.27 10.15 -9.33
C CYS A 175 2.29 9.76 -10.80
N LEU A 176 2.19 8.45 -11.08
CA LEU A 176 2.37 7.91 -12.42
C LEU A 176 1.10 7.22 -12.90
N ASN A 177 0.66 7.57 -14.12
CA ASN A 177 -0.44 6.91 -14.81
C ASN A 177 0.11 5.73 -15.64
N SER A 178 0.00 4.52 -15.11
CA SER A 178 0.52 3.31 -15.76
C SER A 178 -0.22 2.94 -17.03
N SER A 179 -1.47 3.39 -17.20
CA SER A 179 -2.24 3.16 -18.43
C SER A 179 -1.74 3.99 -19.60
N GLN A 180 -1.11 5.13 -19.33
CA GLN A 180 -0.56 6.01 -20.37
C GLN A 180 0.93 5.78 -20.60
N LEU A 181 1.68 5.55 -19.54
CA LEU A 181 3.14 5.38 -19.61
C LEU A 181 3.54 3.94 -19.94
N GLY A 182 2.72 2.95 -19.58
CA GLY A 182 3.13 1.55 -19.53
C GLY A 182 4.02 1.24 -18.31
N TYR A 183 4.15 -0.05 -17.99
CA TYR A 183 4.89 -0.47 -16.79
C TYR A 183 6.38 -0.19 -16.93
N ASP A 184 6.98 -0.58 -18.05
CA ASP A 184 8.42 -0.38 -18.32
C ASP A 184 8.86 1.07 -18.10
N LYS A 185 8.06 2.04 -18.58
CA LYS A 185 8.37 3.46 -18.40
C LYS A 185 8.16 3.92 -16.97
N CYS A 186 7.14 3.43 -16.27
CA CYS A 186 6.98 3.70 -14.84
C CYS A 186 8.18 3.19 -14.04
N GLU A 187 8.63 1.96 -14.32
CA GLU A 187 9.81 1.35 -13.68
C GLU A 187 11.08 2.17 -13.95
N GLU A 188 11.32 2.56 -15.20
CA GLU A 188 12.44 3.43 -15.60
C GLU A 188 12.42 4.76 -14.84
N ILE A 189 11.29 5.46 -14.81
CA ILE A 189 11.15 6.73 -14.10
C ILE A 189 11.46 6.57 -12.61
N ILE A 190 10.93 5.51 -11.97
CA ILE A 190 11.18 5.24 -10.55
C ILE A 190 12.67 5.01 -10.32
N MET A 191 13.32 4.16 -11.13
CA MET A 191 14.75 3.85 -10.98
C MET A 191 15.64 5.08 -11.22
N GLU A 192 15.31 5.96 -12.17
CA GLU A 192 16.06 7.20 -12.39
C GLU A 192 15.95 8.18 -11.22
N CYS A 193 14.81 8.21 -10.51
CA CYS A 193 14.63 9.04 -9.31
C CYS A 193 15.28 8.48 -8.04
N VAL A 194 15.79 7.24 -8.07
CA VAL A 194 16.49 6.61 -6.95
C VAL A 194 17.99 6.95 -6.94
N LYS A 195 18.55 7.23 -8.11
CA LYS A 195 19.96 7.63 -8.32
C LYS A 195 20.25 8.99 -7.70
#